data_AF-A0A7K6HLV3-F1
#
_entry.id   AF-A0A7K6HLV3-F1
#
_cell.length_a   1.000
_cell.length_b   1.000
_cell.length_c   1.000
_cell.angle_alpha   90.00
_cell.angle_beta   90.00
_cell.angle_gamma   90.00
#
_symmetry.space_group_name_H-M   'P 1'
#
loop_
_entity.id
_entity.type
_entity.pdbx_description
1 polymer ?
#
loop_
_entity_poly.entity_id
_entity_poly.type
_entity_poly.pdbx_seq_one_letter_code
_entity_poly.pdbx_strand_id
1 'polypeptide(L)'
;RVESGSLEEDWDFLPPKKIKDPEAKKPDDWDERAKIDDPEDTKPEGEWRPQQIDNPDYKGKWVHPEIDNPEYSPDPLLYSYDSFGVIGLDLWQVKSGTIFDNFLITDDEKLAEEIGNETWGATKV
;
A
#
# COMPACT_ATOMS: atom_id res chain seq x y z
N ARG A 1 22.05 7.10 -4.81
CA ARG A 1 20.56 7.13 -4.92
C ARG A 1 20.00 6.96 -3.51
N VAL A 2 19.08 7.83 -3.07
CA VAL A 2 18.52 7.79 -1.70
C VAL A 2 17.17 7.07 -1.69
N GLU A 3 16.35 7.26 -2.72
CA GLU A 3 15.06 6.59 -2.90
C GLU A 3 14.97 5.93 -4.29
N SER A 4 14.22 4.84 -4.38
CA SER A 4 13.97 4.10 -5.63
C SER A 4 12.67 3.31 -5.52
N GLY A 5 11.86 3.30 -6.59
CA GLY A 5 10.59 2.57 -6.65
C GLY A 5 9.85 2.89 -7.94
N SER A 6 8.53 2.78 -7.93
CA SER A 6 7.65 2.99 -9.09
C SER A 6 6.52 3.97 -8.76
N LEU A 7 6.09 4.75 -9.76
CA LEU A 7 5.02 5.75 -9.56
C LEU A 7 3.71 5.11 -9.08
N GLU A 8 3.38 3.90 -9.54
CA GLU A 8 2.15 3.20 -9.16
C GLU A 8 2.16 2.69 -7.71
N GLU A 9 3.33 2.32 -7.18
CA GLU A 9 3.45 1.70 -5.85
C GLU A 9 3.68 2.73 -4.76
N ASP A 10 4.40 3.79 -5.07
CA ASP A 10 4.82 4.81 -4.10
C ASP A 10 3.81 5.98 -4.00
N TRP A 11 2.85 6.09 -4.94
CA TRP A 11 1.81 7.12 -4.97
C TRP A 11 0.43 6.55 -5.31
N ASP A 12 -0.62 7.12 -4.68
CA ASP A 12 -2.02 6.75 -4.88
C ASP A 12 -2.62 7.38 -6.15
N PHE A 13 -2.05 7.12 -7.33
CA PHE A 13 -2.57 7.63 -8.61
C PHE A 13 -3.78 6.85 -9.13
N LEU A 14 -3.78 5.53 -8.91
CA LEU A 14 -4.78 4.62 -9.45
C LEU A 14 -5.64 4.04 -8.31
N PRO A 15 -6.90 3.63 -8.60
CA PRO A 15 -7.68 2.84 -7.66
C PRO A 15 -6.92 1.58 -7.21
N PRO A 16 -7.25 0.99 -6.04
CA PRO A 16 -6.58 -0.22 -5.58
C PRO A 16 -6.82 -1.37 -6.57
N LYS A 17 -5.81 -2.22 -6.76
CA LYS A 17 -5.89 -3.40 -7.66
C LYS A 17 -6.96 -4.40 -7.21
N LYS A 18 -7.20 -4.49 -5.90
CA LYS A 18 -8.16 -5.40 -5.28
C LYS A 18 -9.10 -4.65 -4.34
N ILE A 19 -10.36 -5.04 -4.36
CA ILE A 19 -11.40 -4.55 -3.44
C ILE A 19 -12.07 -5.74 -2.75
N LYS A 20 -12.69 -5.49 -1.60
CA LYS A 20 -13.55 -6.48 -0.96
C LYS A 20 -14.77 -6.73 -1.84
N ASP A 21 -15.12 -7.99 -2.04
CA ASP A 21 -16.28 -8.38 -2.84
C ASP A 21 -17.60 -7.81 -2.27
N PRO A 22 -18.24 -6.82 -2.92
CA PRO A 22 -19.44 -6.19 -2.38
C PRO A 22 -20.61 -7.17 -2.21
N GLU A 23 -20.61 -8.30 -2.94
CA GLU A 23 -21.66 -9.32 -2.88
C GLU A 23 -21.38 -10.39 -1.83
N ALA A 24 -20.14 -10.51 -1.35
CA ALA A 24 -19.77 -11.53 -0.39
C ALA A 24 -20.32 -11.20 1.02
N LYS A 25 -21.09 -12.15 1.56
CA LYS A 25 -21.55 -12.13 2.95
C LYS A 25 -21.04 -13.37 3.65
N LYS A 26 -20.76 -13.24 4.96
CA LYS A 26 -20.45 -14.41 5.79
C LYS A 26 -21.63 -15.39 5.72
N PRO A 27 -21.40 -16.66 5.36
CA PRO A 27 -22.46 -17.66 5.35
C PRO A 27 -23.03 -17.87 6.76
N ASP A 28 -24.35 -18.06 6.86
CA ASP A 28 -25.03 -18.29 8.14
C ASP A 28 -24.61 -19.62 8.78
N ASP A 29 -24.16 -20.59 7.98
CA ASP A 29 -23.67 -21.91 8.40
C ASP A 29 -22.15 -21.94 8.69
N TRP A 30 -21.50 -20.77 8.77
CA TRP A 30 -20.06 -20.68 9.01
C TRP A 30 -19.73 -20.60 10.51
N ASP A 31 -19.37 -21.76 11.08
CA ASP A 31 -18.92 -21.84 12.47
C ASP A 31 -17.42 -21.51 12.62
N GLU A 32 -17.13 -20.42 13.30
CA GLU A 32 -15.76 -19.97 13.63
C GLU A 32 -15.29 -20.46 15.01
N ARG A 33 -16.13 -21.23 15.73
CA ARG A 33 -15.75 -21.79 17.02
C ARG A 33 -14.92 -23.04 16.75
N ALA A 34 -13.62 -22.95 17.04
CA ALA A 34 -12.72 -24.10 16.98
C ALA A 34 -13.12 -25.21 17.96
N LYS A 35 -13.81 -24.85 19.05
CA LYS A 35 -14.34 -25.78 20.04
C LYS A 35 -15.82 -25.54 20.29
N ILE A 36 -16.57 -26.62 20.44
CA ILE A 36 -17.99 -26.61 20.78
C ILE A 36 -18.21 -27.44 22.04
N ASP A 37 -19.29 -27.15 22.76
CA ASP A 37 -19.74 -27.98 23.87
C ASP A 37 -19.99 -29.40 23.36
N ASP A 38 -19.46 -30.40 24.07
CA ASP A 38 -19.67 -31.81 23.75
C ASP A 38 -21.15 -32.15 23.94
N PRO A 39 -21.88 -32.50 22.86
CA PRO A 39 -23.31 -32.79 22.93
C PRO A 39 -23.61 -34.06 23.74
N GLU A 40 -22.63 -34.94 23.93
CA GLU A 40 -22.77 -36.17 24.73
C GLU A 40 -22.41 -35.95 26.22
N ASP A 41 -21.94 -34.76 26.59
CA ASP A 41 -21.54 -34.46 27.95
C ASP A 41 -22.77 -34.22 28.85
N THR A 42 -22.86 -34.99 29.92
CA THR A 42 -24.02 -35.01 30.81
C THR A 42 -23.73 -34.19 32.06
N LYS A 43 -24.59 -33.19 32.34
CA LYS A 43 -24.42 -32.31 33.49
C LYS A 43 -24.57 -33.08 34.82
N PRO A 44 -23.54 -33.13 35.68
CA PRO A 44 -23.62 -33.71 37.03
C PRO A 44 -24.30 -32.74 38.02
N GLU A 45 -24.71 -33.25 39.18
CA GLU A 45 -25.24 -32.43 40.29
C GLU A 45 -24.11 -31.59 40.93
N GLY A 46 -24.17 -30.25 40.80
CA GLY A 46 -23.19 -29.30 41.34
C GLY A 46 -22.85 -28.15 40.39
N GLU A 47 -21.83 -27.35 40.74
CA GLU A 47 -21.25 -26.39 39.79
C GLU A 47 -20.45 -27.14 38.73
N TRP A 48 -20.83 -26.97 37.46
CA TRP A 48 -20.22 -27.67 36.33
C TRP A 48 -20.23 -26.80 35.07
N ARG A 49 -19.28 -27.07 34.18
CA ARG A 49 -19.17 -26.49 32.83
C ARG A 49 -19.01 -27.60 31.79
N PRO A 50 -19.63 -27.48 30.61
CA PRO A 50 -19.54 -28.48 29.55
C PRO A 50 -18.11 -28.65 29.05
N GLN A 51 -17.73 -29.90 28.82
CA GLN A 51 -16.51 -30.27 28.13
C GLN A 51 -16.56 -29.72 26.70
N GLN A 52 -15.40 -29.29 26.21
CA GLN A 52 -15.23 -28.70 24.90
C GLN A 52 -14.56 -29.71 23.98
N ILE A 53 -15.22 -30.11 22.90
CA ILE A 53 -14.63 -30.93 21.84
C ILE A 53 -14.24 -30.05 20.64
N ASP A 54 -13.32 -30.55 19.82
CA ASP A 54 -12.98 -29.89 18.57
C ASP A 54 -14.19 -29.93 17.64
N ASN A 55 -14.54 -28.78 17.07
CA ASN A 55 -15.71 -28.64 16.21
C ASN A 55 -15.41 -29.24 14.83
N PRO A 56 -16.09 -30.33 14.43
CA PRO A 56 -15.87 -30.95 13.12
C PRO A 56 -16.29 -30.04 11.95
N ASP A 57 -17.19 -29.08 12.20
CA ASP A 57 -17.67 -28.10 11.22
C ASP A 57 -16.90 -26.78 11.25
N TYR A 58 -15.78 -26.70 12.00
CA TYR A 58 -14.96 -25.51 12.04
C TYR A 58 -14.27 -25.25 10.69
N LYS A 59 -14.77 -24.25 9.96
CA LYS A 59 -14.24 -23.86 8.64
C LYS A 59 -13.12 -22.81 8.73
N GLY A 60 -12.67 -22.47 9.94
CA GLY A 60 -11.72 -21.39 10.18
C GLY A 60 -12.40 -20.03 10.37
N LYS A 61 -11.59 -18.99 10.62
CA LYS A 61 -12.10 -17.61 10.62
C LYS A 61 -12.50 -17.23 9.20
N TRP A 62 -13.73 -16.75 9.01
CA TRP A 62 -14.18 -16.28 7.71
C TRP A 62 -13.35 -15.07 7.27
N VAL A 63 -12.72 -15.19 6.11
CA VAL A 63 -11.98 -14.11 5.46
C VAL A 63 -12.84 -13.58 4.32
N HIS A 64 -13.16 -12.29 4.39
CA HIS A 64 -13.94 -11.64 3.33
C HIS A 64 -13.14 -11.71 2.02
N PRO A 65 -13.70 -12.26 0.93
CA PRO A 65 -12.96 -12.41 -0.32
C PRO A 65 -12.63 -11.04 -0.91
N GLU A 66 -11.46 -11.00 -1.56
CA GLU A 66 -11.00 -9.87 -2.36
C GLU A 66 -11.15 -10.23 -3.83
N ILE A 67 -11.71 -9.31 -4.61
CA ILE A 67 -11.88 -9.40 -6.05
C ILE A 67 -11.04 -8.33 -6.74
N ASP A 68 -10.73 -8.56 -8.01
CA ASP A 68 -10.11 -7.54 -8.84
C ASP A 68 -11.04 -6.33 -8.95
N ASN A 69 -10.48 -5.14 -8.79
CA ASN A 69 -11.26 -3.91 -8.87
C ASN A 69 -11.61 -3.62 -10.33
N PRO A 70 -12.89 -3.60 -10.73
CA PRO A 70 -13.27 -3.30 -12.11
C PRO A 70 -12.90 -1.88 -12.54
N GLU A 71 -12.71 -0.97 -11.59
CA GLU A 71 -12.29 0.41 -11.84
C GLU A 71 -10.76 0.57 -11.95
N TYR A 72 -9.98 -0.48 -11.65
CA TYR A 72 -8.54 -0.45 -11.80
C TYR A 72 -8.15 -0.65 -13.27
N SER A 73 -7.37 0.29 -13.80
CA SER A 73 -6.73 0.17 -15.12
C SER A 73 -5.30 0.67 -15.04
N PRO A 74 -4.29 -0.11 -15.48
CA PRO A 74 -2.91 0.35 -15.51
C PRO A 74 -2.74 1.48 -16.53
N ASP A 75 -2.07 2.56 -16.12
CA ASP A 75 -1.79 3.70 -16.99
C ASP A 75 -0.28 3.78 -17.28
N PRO A 76 0.18 3.37 -18.47
CA PRO A 76 1.60 3.41 -18.83
C PRO A 76 2.11 4.85 -19.07
N LEU A 77 1.23 5.85 -19.10
CA LEU A 77 1.57 7.24 -19.37
C LEU A 77 1.59 8.12 -18.11
N LEU A 78 1.52 7.53 -16.91
CA LEU A 78 1.59 8.27 -15.64
C LEU A 78 2.82 9.20 -15.52
N TYR A 79 3.93 8.86 -16.16
CA TYR A 79 5.14 9.68 -16.17
C TYR A 79 5.13 10.80 -17.22
N SER A 80 4.20 10.76 -18.16
CA SER A 80 4.19 11.59 -19.37
C SER A 80 3.40 12.88 -19.14
N TYR A 81 3.94 13.98 -19.66
CA TYR A 81 3.29 15.29 -19.70
C TYR A 81 3.32 15.81 -21.13
N ASP A 82 2.32 16.59 -21.52
CA ASP A 82 2.21 17.13 -22.88
C ASP A 82 3.37 18.05 -23.26
N SER A 83 3.78 18.92 -22.33
CA SER A 83 4.94 19.80 -22.50
C SER A 83 5.38 20.42 -21.18
N PHE A 84 6.67 20.72 -21.07
CA PHE A 84 7.26 21.56 -20.03
C PHE A 84 7.94 22.75 -20.69
N GLY A 85 7.74 23.95 -20.16
CA GLY A 85 8.33 25.17 -20.76
C GLY A 85 8.78 26.24 -19.77
N VAL A 86 8.47 26.08 -18.47
CA VAL A 86 8.79 27.06 -17.44
C VAL A 86 9.30 26.34 -16.20
N ILE A 87 10.35 26.89 -15.59
CA ILE A 87 10.80 26.52 -14.25
C ILE A 87 10.34 27.63 -13.29
N GLY A 88 9.51 27.27 -12.32
CA GLY A 88 9.04 28.18 -11.27
C GLY A 88 9.68 27.85 -9.93
N LEU A 89 10.04 28.89 -9.16
CA LEU A 89 10.50 28.76 -7.78
C LEU A 89 9.46 29.37 -6.85
N ASP A 90 8.52 28.54 -6.37
CA ASP A 90 7.51 28.93 -5.39
C ASP A 90 7.86 28.35 -4.02
N LEU A 91 8.22 29.21 -3.07
CA LEU A 91 8.79 28.82 -1.78
C LEU A 91 8.36 29.80 -0.68
N TRP A 92 8.22 29.28 0.54
CA TRP A 92 8.08 30.07 1.75
C TRP A 92 9.35 30.02 2.60
N GLN A 93 9.87 31.17 3.02
CA GLN A 93 11.05 31.26 3.90
C GLN A 93 10.76 32.10 5.14
N VAL A 94 11.07 31.56 6.33
CA VAL A 94 11.06 32.35 7.58
C VAL A 94 12.36 33.15 7.72
N LYS A 95 13.50 32.54 7.36
CA LYS A 95 14.82 33.18 7.33
C LYS A 95 15.40 33.07 5.93
N SER A 96 15.82 34.19 5.37
CA SER A 96 16.44 34.27 4.04
C SER A 96 17.92 33.82 4.05
N GLY A 97 18.48 33.65 2.86
CA GLY A 97 19.90 33.33 2.65
C GLY A 97 20.15 32.08 1.80
N THR A 98 19.09 31.39 1.37
CA THR A 98 19.22 30.28 0.43
C THR A 98 19.61 30.77 -0.95
N ILE A 99 20.62 30.14 -1.53
CA ILE A 99 21.07 30.36 -2.90
C ILE A 99 20.80 29.06 -3.66
N PHE A 100 20.09 29.17 -4.78
CA PHE A 100 19.89 28.08 -5.72
C PHE A 100 20.75 28.34 -6.96
N ASP A 101 21.43 27.32 -7.44
CA ASP A 101 22.28 27.38 -8.63
C ASP A 101 22.29 26.02 -9.33
N ASN A 102 22.86 25.96 -10.54
CA ASN A 102 23.08 24.75 -11.33
C ASN A 102 21.80 23.99 -11.73
N PHE A 103 20.73 24.72 -12.07
CA PHE A 103 19.52 24.13 -12.62
C PHE A 103 19.83 23.35 -13.92
N LEU A 104 19.46 22.07 -13.96
CA LEU A 104 19.62 21.19 -15.12
C LEU A 104 18.32 20.40 -15.35
N ILE A 105 17.87 20.36 -16.61
CA ILE A 105 16.79 19.48 -17.07
C ILE A 105 17.36 18.72 -18.27
N THR A 106 17.31 17.39 -18.22
CA THR A 106 17.86 16.51 -19.26
C THR A 106 17.12 15.17 -19.26
N ASP A 107 17.18 14.44 -20.36
CA ASP A 107 16.69 13.08 -20.55
C ASP A 107 17.79 12.01 -20.41
N ASP A 108 19.04 12.43 -20.17
CA ASP A 108 20.20 11.55 -19.99
C ASP A 108 20.70 11.55 -18.54
N GLU A 109 20.52 10.42 -17.85
CA GLU A 109 20.96 10.22 -16.47
C GLU A 109 22.48 10.33 -16.29
N LYS A 110 23.27 9.89 -17.27
CA LYS A 110 24.74 9.95 -17.19
C LYS A 110 25.24 11.37 -17.33
N LEU A 111 24.64 12.13 -18.25
CA LEU A 111 24.93 13.56 -18.38
C LEU A 111 24.59 14.30 -17.09
N ALA A 112 23.45 13.98 -16.47
CA ALA A 112 23.05 14.59 -15.19
C ALA A 112 24.08 14.29 -14.08
N GLU A 113 24.58 13.05 -14.01
CA GLU A 113 25.63 12.67 -13.05
C GLU A 113 26.96 13.38 -13.32
N GLU A 114 27.39 13.47 -14.58
CA GLU A 114 28.61 14.17 -14.98
C GLU A 114 28.55 15.66 -14.61
N ILE A 115 27.50 16.37 -15.01
CA ILE A 115 27.31 17.79 -14.67
C ILE A 115 27.21 17.98 -13.16
N GLY A 116 26.56 17.07 -12.43
CA GLY A 116 26.52 17.09 -10.97
C GLY A 116 27.90 16.98 -10.32
N ASN A 117 28.78 16.15 -10.88
CA ASN A 117 30.16 16.01 -10.42
C ASN A 117 31.02 17.25 -10.75
N GLU A 118 30.84 17.84 -11.93
CA GLU A 118 31.59 19.04 -12.36
C GLU A 118 31.14 20.32 -11.63
N THR A 119 29.87 20.41 -11.23
CA THR A 119 29.31 21.58 -10.56
C THR A 119 29.35 21.44 -9.04
N TRP A 120 28.37 20.77 -8.44
CA TRP A 120 28.30 20.53 -7.00
C TRP A 120 29.52 19.75 -6.49
N GLY A 121 29.96 18.74 -7.24
CA GLY A 121 31.12 17.93 -6.87
C GLY A 121 32.43 18.70 -6.78
N ALA A 122 32.60 19.80 -7.53
CA ALA A 122 33.78 20.67 -7.48
C ALA A 122 33.66 21.78 -6.43
N THR A 123 32.44 22.16 -6.05
CA THR A 123 32.17 23.26 -5.10
C THR A 123 31.99 22.78 -3.66
N LYS A 124 31.66 21.50 -3.45
CA LYS A 124 31.58 20.90 -2.12
C LYS A 124 32.95 20.93 -1.44
N VAL A 125 33.01 21.52 -0.25
CA VAL A 125 34.19 21.54 0.63
C VAL A 125 34.10 20.39 1.62
#